data_AF-A0A968HW95-F1
#
_entry.id   AF-A0A968HW95-F1
#
_cell.length_a   1.000
_cell.length_b   1.000
_cell.length_c   1.000
_cell.angle_alpha   90.00
_cell.angle_beta   90.00
_cell.angle_gamma   90.00
#
_symmetry.space_group_name_H-M   'P 1'
#
loop_
_entity.id
_entity.type
_entity.pdbx_description
1 polymer ?
#
loop_
_entity_poly.entity_id
_entity_poly.type
_entity_poly.pdbx_seq_one_letter_code
_entity_poly.pdbx_strand_id
1 'polypeptide(L)'
;MLVSISQQQSGQQGQLLGQEPAGSIHQLEFSLDQEERLTLRQSLGSMTREDWLWFASPNLRLRLSLMTQAGQLQQATWYSEIRRSTHPAEV
;
A
#
# COMPACT_ATOMS: atom_id res chain seq x y z
N MET A 1 -7.71 11.19 2.08
CA MET A 1 -8.69 10.09 2.24
C MET A 1 -8.38 9.02 1.21
N LEU A 2 -8.57 7.74 1.54
CA LEU A 2 -8.44 6.63 0.60
C LEU A 2 -9.80 5.93 0.45
N VAL A 3 -10.19 5.59 -0.78
CA VAL A 3 -11.46 4.93 -1.11
C VAL A 3 -11.19 3.76 -2.05
N SER A 4 -11.61 2.55 -1.68
CA SER A 4 -11.48 1.35 -2.51
C SER A 4 -12.71 1.13 -3.38
N ILE A 5 -12.50 0.80 -4.65
CA ILE A 5 -13.51 0.41 -5.63
C ILE A 5 -13.16 -0.99 -6.13
N SER A 6 -13.91 -1.99 -5.71
CA SER A 6 -13.70 -3.38 -6.12
C SER A 6 -14.15 -3.60 -7.57
N GLN A 7 -13.33 -4.30 -8.36
CA GLN A 7 -13.65 -4.65 -9.75
C GLN A 7 -14.26 -6.04 -9.91
N GLN A 8 -14.10 -6.91 -8.90
CA GLN A 8 -14.61 -8.28 -8.91
C GLN A 8 -15.52 -8.54 -7.72
N GLN A 9 -16.41 -9.53 -7.86
CA GLN A 9 -17.34 -9.96 -6.81
C GLN A 9 -16.59 -10.49 -5.57
N SER A 10 -15.39 -11.04 -5.73
CA SER A 10 -14.51 -11.48 -4.64
C SER A 10 -13.94 -10.32 -3.80
N GLY A 11 -13.96 -9.09 -4.32
CA GLY A 11 -13.41 -7.92 -3.64
C GLY A 11 -11.88 -7.87 -3.51
N GLN A 12 -11.16 -8.87 -4.05
CA GLN A 12 -9.71 -8.98 -3.89
C GLN A 12 -8.91 -8.08 -4.83
N GLN A 13 -9.53 -7.52 -5.87
CA GLN A 13 -8.86 -6.65 -6.84
C GLN A 13 -9.71 -5.44 -7.15
N GLY A 14 -9.05 -4.32 -7.45
CA GLY A 14 -9.74 -3.12 -7.87
C GLY A 14 -8.86 -1.88 -7.88
N GLN A 15 -9.47 -0.73 -7.63
CA GLN A 15 -8.79 0.57 -7.59
C GLN A 15 -8.87 1.20 -6.21
N LEU A 16 -7.81 1.88 -5.81
CA LEU A 16 -7.78 2.72 -4.62
C LEU A 16 -7.61 4.17 -5.08
N LEU A 17 -8.62 4.99 -4.81
CA LEU A 17 -8.59 6.42 -5.06
C LEU A 17 -8.08 7.13 -3.81
N GLY A 18 -7.03 7.92 -3.98
CA GLY A 18 -6.49 8.77 -2.94
C GLY A 18 -6.58 10.23 -3.31
N GLN A 19 -6.97 11.06 -2.36
CA GLN A 19 -6.94 12.51 -2.52
C GLN A 19 -5.73 13.08 -1.78
N GLU A 20 -4.87 13.79 -2.50
CA GLU A 20 -3.81 14.59 -1.91
C GLU A 20 -4.34 15.92 -1.35
N PRO A 21 -3.63 16.56 -0.39
CA PRO A 21 -4.02 17.85 0.16
C PRO A 21 -4.19 18.95 -0.90
N ALA A 22 -3.44 18.87 -2.00
CA ALA A 22 -3.52 19.80 -3.13
C ALA A 22 -4.76 19.59 -4.02
N GLY A 23 -5.61 18.59 -3.72
CA GLY A 23 -6.86 18.30 -4.43
C GLY A 23 -6.72 17.35 -5.61
N SER A 24 -5.50 16.98 -6.02
CA SER A 24 -5.28 15.94 -7.03
C SER A 24 -5.74 14.58 -6.52
N ILE A 25 -6.39 13.83 -7.40
CA ILE A 25 -6.77 12.44 -7.15
C ILE A 25 -5.70 11.55 -7.81
N HIS A 26 -5.07 10.70 -7.02
CA HIS A 26 -4.24 9.61 -7.54
C HIS A 26 -5.01 8.30 -7.47
N GLN A 27 -4.79 7.47 -8.49
CA GLN A 27 -5.42 6.17 -8.62
C GLN A 27 -4.34 5.10 -8.55
N LEU A 28 -4.58 4.11 -7.69
CA LEU A 28 -3.76 2.93 -7.54
C LEU A 28 -4.59 1.71 -7.95
N GLU A 29 -3.94 0.71 -8.53
CA GLU A 29 -4.51 -0.64 -8.60
C GLU A 29 -4.20 -1.34 -7.29
N PHE A 30 -5.15 -2.10 -6.76
CA PHE A 30 -4.91 -2.97 -5.61
C PHE A 30 -5.22 -4.43 -5.94
N SER A 31 -4.46 -5.33 -5.32
CA SER A 31 -4.75 -6.75 -5.29
C SER A 31 -4.43 -7.35 -3.91
N LEU A 32 -5.25 -8.30 -3.47
CA LEU A 32 -5.04 -9.15 -2.32
C LEU A 32 -4.74 -10.55 -2.84
N ASP A 33 -3.67 -11.16 -2.34
CA ASP A 33 -3.34 -12.56 -2.63
C ASP A 33 -3.92 -13.52 -1.58
N GLN A 34 -3.65 -14.82 -1.75
CA GLN A 34 -4.16 -15.87 -0.86
C GLN A 34 -3.58 -15.80 0.56
N GLU A 35 -2.45 -15.11 0.73
CA GLU A 35 -1.79 -14.89 2.02
C GLU A 35 -2.20 -13.55 2.64
N GLU A 36 -3.26 -12.92 2.10
CA GLU A 36 -3.79 -11.62 2.52
C GLU A 36 -2.78 -10.46 2.44
N ARG A 37 -1.74 -10.60 1.61
CA ARG A 37 -0.85 -9.49 1.32
C ARG A 37 -1.52 -8.56 0.31
N LEU A 38 -1.59 -7.29 0.67
CA LEU A 38 -2.09 -6.21 -0.17
C LEU A 38 -0.94 -5.69 -1.04
N THR A 39 -1.11 -5.76 -2.35
CA THR A 39 -0.26 -5.08 -3.33
C THR A 39 -0.97 -3.83 -3.84
N LEU A 40 -0.31 -2.68 -3.78
CA LEU A 40 -0.76 -1.43 -4.38
C LEU A 40 0.21 -1.06 -5.51
N ARG A 41 -0.31 -0.74 -6.68
CA ARG A 41 0.50 -0.38 -7.84
C ARG A 41 0.06 0.95 -8.45
N GLN A 42 1.03 1.79 -8.75
CA GLN A 42 0.86 3.00 -9.55
C GLN A 42 1.84 2.99 -10.70
N SER A 43 1.38 3.40 -11.87
CA SER A 43 2.24 3.66 -13.02
C SER A 43 2.04 5.10 -13.48
N LEU A 44 3.12 5.87 -13.61
CA LEU A 44 3.11 7.23 -14.15
C LEU A 44 4.23 7.37 -15.18
N GLY A 45 3.87 7.32 -16.46
CA GLY A 45 4.85 7.29 -17.55
C GLY A 45 5.75 6.05 -17.45
N SER A 46 7.07 6.27 -17.37
CA SER A 46 8.05 5.18 -17.21
C SER A 46 8.35 4.81 -15.75
N MET A 47 7.74 5.50 -14.78
CA MET A 47 7.87 5.20 -13.37
C MET A 47 6.77 4.23 -12.94
N THR A 48 7.13 3.21 -12.17
CA THR A 48 6.19 2.37 -11.43
C THR A 48 6.53 2.43 -9.95
N ARG A 49 5.50 2.53 -9.12
CA ARG A 49 5.60 2.30 -7.68
C ARG A 49 4.74 1.11 -7.31
N GLU A 50 5.31 0.20 -6.54
CA GLU A 50 4.61 -0.95 -6.00
C GLU A 50 4.85 -1.03 -4.49
N ASP A 51 3.77 -1.06 -3.71
CA ASP A 51 3.80 -1.22 -2.27
C ASP A 51 3.20 -2.60 -1.92
N TRP A 52 3.95 -3.43 -1.22
CA TRP A 52 3.48 -4.70 -0.65
C TRP A 52 3.28 -4.52 0.85
N LEU A 53 2.09 -4.81 1.37
CA LEU A 53 1.74 -4.67 2.77
C LEU A 53 1.16 -5.97 3.30
N TRP A 54 1.59 -6.39 4.48
CA TRP A 54 1.02 -7.55 5.17
C TRP A 54 1.17 -7.42 6.69
N PHE A 55 0.33 -8.13 7.43
CA PHE A 55 0.44 -8.22 8.88
C PHE A 55 1.29 -9.42 9.26
N ALA A 56 2.47 -9.19 9.83
CA ALA A 56 3.29 -10.25 10.42
C ALA A 56 2.74 -10.72 11.79
N SER A 57 1.94 -9.86 12.44
CA SER A 57 1.07 -10.18 13.57
C SER A 57 -0.05 -9.13 13.65
N PRO A 58 -1.09 -9.31 14.50
CA PRO A 58 -2.17 -8.30 14.64
C PRO A 58 -1.71 -6.88 14.98
N ASN A 59 -0.49 -6.74 15.52
CA ASN A 59 0.10 -5.48 15.97
C ASN A 59 1.35 -5.07 15.18
N LEU A 60 1.77 -5.85 14.19
CA LEU A 60 2.94 -5.57 13.36
C LEU A 60 2.55 -5.66 11.88
N ARG A 61 2.55 -4.53 11.20
CA ARG A 61 2.47 -4.46 9.74
C ARG A 61 3.86 -4.27 9.17
N LEU A 62 4.18 -5.02 8.13
CA LEU A 62 5.37 -4.82 7.32
C LEU A 62 4.95 -4.24 5.97
N ARG A 63 5.78 -3.36 5.42
CA ARG A 63 5.60 -2.83 4.08
C ARG A 63 6.92 -2.76 3.33
N LEU A 64 6.92 -3.21 2.09
CA LEU A 64 8.02 -3.02 1.14
C LEU A 64 7.51 -2.11 0.02
N SER A 65 8.23 -1.02 -0.25
CA SER A 65 7.95 -0.09 -1.34
C SER A 65 9.06 -0.18 -2.38
N LEU A 66 8.70 -0.47 -3.62
CA LEU A 66 9.61 -0.55 -4.76
C LEU A 66 9.26 0.57 -5.73
N MET A 67 10.26 1.38 -6.09
CA MET A 67 10.16 2.37 -7.15
C MET A 67 11.06 1.93 -8.30
N THR A 68 10.48 1.74 -9.47
CA THR A 68 11.21 1.46 -10.71
C THR A 68 11.01 2.60 -11.69
N GLN A 69 12.03 2.86 -12.51
CA GLN A 69 11.96 3.83 -13.60
C GLN A 69 12.62 3.21 -14.83
N ALA A 70 11.91 3.21 -15.96
CA ALA A 70 12.37 2.58 -17.21
C ALA A 70 12.82 1.11 -17.01
N GLY A 71 12.09 0.37 -16.16
CA GLY A 71 12.38 -1.03 -15.84
C GLY A 71 13.55 -1.27 -14.88
N GLN A 72 14.23 -0.22 -14.42
CA GLN A 72 15.34 -0.32 -13.46
C GLN A 72 14.86 0.04 -12.05
N LEU A 73 15.21 -0.77 -11.05
CA LEU A 73 14.94 -0.47 -9.66
C LEU A 73 15.75 0.76 -9.22
N GLN A 74 15.03 1.81 -8.81
CA GLN A 74 15.64 3.06 -8.32
C GLN A 74 15.72 3.08 -6.80
N GLN A 75 14.68 2.57 -6.13
CA GLN A 75 14.59 2.59 -4.68
C GLN A 75 13.79 1.39 -4.17
N ALA A 76 14.27 0.79 -3.10
CA ALA A 76 13.54 -0.16 -2.28
C ALA A 76 13.52 0.36 -0.84
N THR A 77 12.33 0.44 -0.23
CA THR A 77 12.18 0.96 1.13
C THR A 77 11.40 -0.03 1.97
N TRP A 78 11.98 -0.43 3.10
CA TRP A 78 11.37 -1.33 4.07
C TRP A 78 10.80 -0.54 5.25
N TYR A 79 9.60 -0.90 5.68
CA TYR A 79 8.92 -0.32 6.83
C TYR A 79 8.48 -1.41 7.80
N SER A 80 8.70 -1.15 9.08
CA SER A 80 8.15 -1.91 10.20
C SER A 80 7.23 -0.99 11.00
N GLU A 81 5.94 -1.32 11.06
CA GLU A 81 4.92 -0.46 11.62
C GLU A 81 4.22 -1.18 12.78
N ILE A 82 4.47 -0.71 14.00
CA ILE A 82 3.91 -1.29 15.23
C ILE A 82 2.68 -0.49 15.65
N ARG A 83 1.57 -1.19 15.93
CA ARG A 83 0.37 -0.57 16.49
C ARG A 83 0.70 0.04 17.86
N ARG A 84 0.47 1.35 18.00
CA ARG A 84 0.59 2.02 19.29
C ARG A 84 -0.48 1.49 20.25
N SER A 85 -0.06 1.07 21.45
CA SER A 85 -0.99 0.82 22.55
C SER A 85 -1.61 2.16 22.99
N THR A 86 -2.91 2.13 23.32
CA THR A 86 -3.64 3.28 23.87
C THR A 86 -3.39 3.48 25.36
N HIS A 87 -2.72 2.54 26.03
CA HIS A 87 -2.29 2.73 27.41
C HIS A 87 -0.98 3.53 27.41
N PRO A 88 -0.93 4.70 28.08
CA PRO A 88 0.34 5.34 28.38
C PRO A 88 1.20 4.33 29.14
N ALA A 89 2.50 4.30 28.85
CA ALA A 89 3.42 3.59 29.72
C ALA A 89 3.35 4.26 31.09
N GLU A 90 2.88 3.54 32.12
CA GLU A 90 3.08 3.96 33.49
C GLU A 90 4.59 3.93 33.75
N VAL A 91 5.15 5.10 34.10
CA VAL A 91 6.55 5.30 34.47
C VAL A 91 6.63 5.37 35.99
#